data_AF-A0A963XGT2-F1
#
_entry.id   AF-A0A963XGT2-F1
#
_cell.length_a   1.000
_cell.length_b   1.000
_cell.length_c   1.000
_cell.angle_alpha   90.00
_cell.angle_beta   90.00
_cell.angle_gamma   90.00
#
_symmetry.space_group_name_H-M   'P 1'
#
loop_
_entity.id
_entity.type
_entity.pdbx_description
1 polymer ?
#
loop_
_entity_poly.entity_id
_entity_poly.type
_entity_poly.pdbx_seq_one_letter_code
_entity_poly.pdbx_strand_id
1 'polypeptide(L)'
;LDGGAGNDTATYMDADGGVAASLWLGWGWEGDANGDRFSSIENLQGGAYNDTLAGDNYENVLDGLGGDDNLSGGNKADTLLGGEGNDSLYGENHADVLDGGEGDDYLDGGNHTDMLYGGDGNDTLDGGLQRDTLNGGAGDDYLIGGKQNDVFEFTDLGDVDEIADFDRGRDSIDVSGLGVSDWIGSNTFSGSAGEIRAFKSG
;
A
#
# COMPACT_ATOMS: atom_id res chain seq x y z
N LEU A 1 22.40 8.01 -15.32
CA LEU A 1 21.13 8.60 -15.79
C LEU A 1 21.00 10.00 -15.20
N ASP A 2 20.63 10.98 -16.02
CA ASP A 2 20.41 12.37 -15.61
C ASP A 2 19.08 12.82 -16.22
N GLY A 3 18.04 13.02 -15.40
CA GLY A 3 16.70 13.42 -15.88
C GLY A 3 16.61 14.92 -16.17
N GLY A 4 17.47 15.73 -15.55
CA GLY A 4 17.53 17.16 -15.77
C GLY A 4 16.46 17.93 -14.99
N ALA A 5 15.49 18.50 -15.70
CA ALA A 5 14.46 19.34 -15.09
C ALA A 5 13.08 18.80 -15.40
N GLY A 6 12.27 18.59 -14.37
CA GLY A 6 10.96 18.00 -14.52
C GLY A 6 10.67 17.06 -13.37
N ASN A 7 9.81 16.09 -13.66
CA ASN A 7 9.62 14.89 -12.86
C ASN A 7 9.99 13.73 -13.80
N ASP A 8 11.08 13.06 -13.49
CA ASP A 8 11.78 12.12 -14.35
C ASP A 8 11.79 10.73 -13.71
N THR A 9 11.54 9.70 -14.52
CA THR A 9 11.50 8.30 -14.11
C THR A 9 12.66 7.53 -14.72
N ALA A 10 13.44 6.83 -13.90
CA ALA A 10 14.29 5.74 -14.40
C ALA A 10 13.46 4.45 -14.44
N THR A 11 13.34 3.86 -15.63
CA THR A 11 12.50 2.68 -15.87
C THR A 11 13.34 1.47 -16.28
N TYR A 12 12.97 0.30 -15.76
CA TYR A 12 13.56 -1.00 -16.05
C TYR A 12 12.53 -1.98 -16.61
N MET A 13 11.45 -1.48 -17.22
CA MET A 13 10.32 -2.28 -17.70
C MET A 13 10.71 -3.42 -18.65
N ASP A 14 11.79 -3.25 -19.42
CA ASP A 14 12.30 -4.24 -20.37
C ASP A 14 13.43 -5.13 -19.79
N ALA A 15 13.69 -5.08 -18.48
CA ALA A 15 14.75 -5.85 -17.85
C ALA A 15 14.46 -7.36 -17.94
N ASP A 16 15.50 -8.17 -18.19
CA ASP A 16 15.41 -9.63 -18.31
C ASP A 16 15.48 -10.36 -16.94
N GLY A 17 15.34 -9.63 -15.83
CA GLY A 17 15.38 -10.12 -14.46
C GLY A 17 15.19 -8.97 -13.46
N GLY A 18 15.08 -9.31 -12.16
CA GLY A 18 14.90 -8.34 -11.09
C GLY A 18 16.03 -7.30 -11.03
N VAL A 19 15.68 -6.08 -10.66
CA VAL A 19 16.56 -4.93 -10.50
C VAL A 19 16.53 -4.41 -9.08
N ALA A 20 17.62 -3.73 -8.70
CA ALA A 20 17.67 -3.05 -7.41
C ALA A 20 18.28 -1.68 -7.57
N ALA A 21 17.53 -0.65 -7.16
CA ALA A 21 17.86 0.76 -7.37
C ALA A 21 17.40 1.62 -6.20
N SER A 22 18.19 2.64 -5.87
CA SER A 22 17.84 3.60 -4.83
C SER A 22 18.17 5.03 -5.27
N LEU A 23 17.17 5.91 -5.21
CA LEU A 23 17.35 7.34 -5.41
C LEU A 23 18.14 7.95 -4.23
N TRP A 24 17.89 7.49 -3.01
CA TRP A 24 18.63 7.93 -1.81
C TRP A 24 20.14 7.66 -1.91
N LEU A 25 20.51 6.45 -2.34
CA LEU A 25 21.91 6.10 -2.54
C LEU A 25 22.46 6.62 -3.89
N GLY A 26 21.58 7.00 -4.82
CA GLY A 26 21.89 7.55 -6.13
C GLY A 26 22.46 6.54 -7.12
N TRP A 27 22.10 5.26 -7.03
CA TRP A 27 22.60 4.18 -7.90
C TRP A 27 21.78 2.89 -7.85
N GLY A 28 21.96 2.05 -8.87
CA GLY A 28 21.50 0.67 -8.90
C GLY A 28 22.63 -0.36 -8.80
N TRP A 29 22.31 -1.56 -8.32
CA TRP A 29 23.30 -2.60 -8.01
C TRP A 29 22.92 -4.01 -8.46
N GLU A 30 21.72 -4.23 -8.99
CA GLU A 30 21.24 -5.52 -9.47
C GLU A 30 20.56 -5.41 -10.83
N GLY A 31 20.56 -6.51 -11.58
CA GLY A 31 19.98 -6.59 -12.92
C GLY A 31 20.54 -5.52 -13.85
N ASP A 32 19.64 -4.96 -14.66
CA ASP A 32 19.97 -3.90 -15.61
C ASP A 32 20.24 -2.54 -14.95
N ALA A 33 19.85 -2.37 -13.67
CA ALA A 33 20.20 -1.19 -12.88
C ALA A 33 21.66 -1.21 -12.38
N ASN A 34 22.37 -2.35 -12.48
CA ASN A 34 23.72 -2.48 -11.92
C ASN A 34 24.72 -1.53 -12.58
N GLY A 35 25.26 -0.61 -11.78
CA GLY A 35 26.25 0.37 -12.22
C GLY A 35 25.66 1.70 -12.65
N ASP A 36 24.33 1.83 -12.65
CA ASP A 36 23.68 3.11 -12.85
C ASP A 36 24.00 4.11 -11.74
N ARG A 37 23.93 5.39 -12.12
CA ARG A 37 24.07 6.53 -11.22
C ARG A 37 22.94 7.49 -11.50
N PHE A 38 22.18 7.86 -10.50
CA PHE A 38 21.04 8.75 -10.66
C PHE A 38 21.41 10.18 -10.29
N SER A 39 20.93 11.11 -11.11
CA SER A 39 20.99 12.55 -10.89
C SER A 39 19.69 13.12 -11.42
N SER A 40 18.99 13.95 -10.66
CA SER A 40 17.73 14.55 -11.10
C SER A 40 16.74 13.50 -11.64
N ILE A 41 16.53 12.43 -10.87
CA ILE A 41 15.51 11.41 -11.13
C ILE A 41 14.66 11.39 -9.86
N GLU A 42 13.34 11.49 -10.03
CA GLU A 42 12.38 11.56 -8.93
C GLU A 42 11.62 10.25 -8.74
N ASN A 43 11.59 9.37 -9.75
CA ASN A 43 10.80 8.15 -9.71
C ASN A 43 11.60 6.93 -10.20
N LEU A 44 11.19 5.75 -9.74
CA LEU A 44 11.69 4.47 -10.22
C LEU A 44 10.53 3.61 -10.72
N GLN A 45 10.76 2.89 -11.81
CA GLN A 45 9.85 1.87 -12.30
C GLN A 45 10.63 0.57 -12.54
N GLY A 46 10.15 -0.51 -11.95
CA GLY A 46 10.65 -1.87 -12.08
C GLY A 46 10.34 -2.51 -13.42
N GLY A 47 10.25 -3.83 -13.42
CA GLY A 47 9.99 -4.70 -14.56
C GLY A 47 9.05 -5.85 -14.20
N ALA A 48 9.12 -6.95 -14.94
CA ALA A 48 8.23 -8.10 -14.74
C ALA A 48 8.78 -9.15 -13.74
N TYR A 49 9.73 -8.76 -12.90
CA TYR A 49 10.42 -9.63 -11.96
C TYR A 49 10.60 -8.93 -10.63
N ASN A 50 10.83 -9.72 -9.58
CA ASN A 50 11.06 -9.24 -8.22
C ASN A 50 12.15 -8.16 -8.13
N ASP A 51 11.72 -6.95 -7.85
CA ASP A 51 12.53 -5.74 -7.80
C ASP A 51 12.72 -5.21 -6.37
N THR A 52 13.72 -4.36 -6.20
CA THR A 52 13.95 -3.63 -4.95
C THR A 52 14.18 -2.16 -5.26
N LEU A 53 13.16 -1.34 -5.02
CA LEU A 53 13.17 0.09 -5.35
C LEU A 53 13.08 0.92 -4.08
N ALA A 54 13.93 1.94 -3.98
CA ALA A 54 13.90 2.89 -2.87
C ALA A 54 13.91 4.34 -3.35
N GLY A 55 12.99 5.13 -2.81
CA GLY A 55 12.93 6.57 -2.99
C GLY A 55 14.06 7.32 -2.27
N ASP A 56 13.87 8.61 -2.05
CA ASP A 56 14.80 9.50 -1.39
C ASP A 56 14.12 10.45 -0.39
N ASN A 57 14.46 11.74 -0.43
CA ASN A 57 13.92 12.75 0.48
C ASN A 57 12.96 13.73 -0.23
N TYR A 58 12.54 13.36 -1.44
CA TYR A 58 11.59 14.08 -2.26
C TYR A 58 10.36 13.19 -2.46
N GLU A 59 9.28 13.78 -2.98
CA GLU A 59 8.09 13.03 -3.37
C GLU A 59 8.47 12.11 -4.54
N ASN A 60 8.33 10.79 -4.35
CA ASN A 60 8.67 9.77 -5.32
C ASN A 60 7.42 8.98 -5.75
N VAL A 61 7.44 8.52 -7.00
CA VAL A 61 6.58 7.42 -7.46
C VAL A 61 7.46 6.19 -7.67
N LEU A 62 7.11 5.10 -7.00
CA LEU A 62 7.74 3.79 -7.15
C LEU A 62 6.69 2.82 -7.71
N ASP A 63 7.00 2.18 -8.83
CA ASP A 63 6.09 1.27 -9.55
C ASP A 63 6.82 -0.05 -9.80
N GLY A 64 6.45 -1.12 -9.07
CA GLY A 64 7.05 -2.45 -9.14
C GLY A 64 6.73 -3.20 -10.44
N LEU A 65 5.49 -3.03 -10.92
CA LEU A 65 4.87 -3.69 -12.07
C LEU A 65 4.56 -5.16 -11.83
N GLY A 66 5.53 -6.06 -11.86
CA GLY A 66 5.24 -7.47 -11.69
C GLY A 66 6.38 -8.25 -11.06
N GLY A 67 6.05 -9.34 -10.39
CA GLY A 67 6.98 -10.05 -9.50
C GLY A 67 6.73 -9.68 -8.04
N ASP A 68 7.40 -10.38 -7.12
CA ASP A 68 7.28 -10.05 -5.69
C ASP A 68 8.30 -8.95 -5.34
N ASP A 69 7.83 -7.71 -5.21
CA ASP A 69 8.63 -6.50 -5.14
C ASP A 69 8.84 -6.00 -3.70
N ASN A 70 9.91 -5.23 -3.51
CA ASN A 70 10.18 -4.53 -2.26
C ASN A 70 10.36 -3.03 -2.52
N LEU A 71 9.39 -2.24 -2.07
CA LEU A 71 9.31 -0.80 -2.31
C LEU A 71 9.40 -0.02 -1.00
N SER A 72 10.26 1.00 -0.97
CA SER A 72 10.40 1.90 0.19
C SER A 72 10.40 3.37 -0.24
N GLY A 73 9.40 4.13 0.21
CA GLY A 73 9.20 5.54 -0.17
C GLY A 73 10.29 6.46 0.39
N GLY A 74 10.45 6.43 1.71
CA GLY A 74 11.54 7.13 2.41
C GLY A 74 11.05 8.35 3.17
N ASN A 75 11.27 9.55 2.66
CA ASN A 75 10.69 10.76 3.24
C ASN A 75 9.93 11.53 2.17
N LYS A 76 8.84 12.16 2.61
CA LYS A 76 7.87 12.97 1.81
C LYS A 76 6.70 12.09 1.42
N ALA A 77 5.75 12.71 0.74
CA ALA A 77 4.52 12.05 0.36
C ALA A 77 4.81 11.26 -0.91
N ASP A 78 4.92 9.95 -0.75
CA ASP A 78 5.28 9.02 -1.81
C ASP A 78 4.06 8.27 -2.33
N THR A 79 4.17 7.72 -3.54
CA THR A 79 3.19 6.78 -4.11
C THR A 79 3.92 5.51 -4.47
N LEU A 80 3.54 4.41 -3.82
CA LEU A 80 4.10 3.08 -4.03
C LEU A 80 3.01 2.20 -4.65
N LEU A 81 3.33 1.61 -5.81
CA LEU A 81 2.47 0.69 -6.55
C LEU A 81 3.22 -0.64 -6.64
N GLY A 82 2.72 -1.70 -6.00
CA GLY A 82 3.30 -3.05 -6.05
C GLY A 82 3.13 -3.64 -7.45
N GLY A 83 1.89 -3.96 -7.83
CA GLY A 83 1.56 -4.46 -9.15
C GLY A 83 1.07 -5.90 -9.10
N GLU A 84 1.60 -6.77 -9.96
CA GLU A 84 1.31 -8.21 -9.91
C GLU A 84 2.34 -8.93 -9.03
N GLY A 85 1.95 -9.66 -7.99
CA GLY A 85 2.88 -10.42 -7.16
C GLY A 85 2.65 -10.17 -5.67
N ASN A 86 3.40 -10.84 -4.81
CA ASN A 86 3.25 -10.65 -3.37
C ASN A 86 4.26 -9.61 -2.88
N ASP A 87 3.83 -8.37 -2.77
CA ASP A 87 4.70 -7.22 -2.60
C ASP A 87 4.91 -6.83 -1.13
N SER A 88 5.97 -6.08 -0.89
CA SER A 88 6.27 -5.47 0.40
C SER A 88 6.51 -3.97 0.23
N LEU A 89 5.54 -3.17 0.65
CA LEU A 89 5.52 -1.72 0.50
C LEU A 89 5.69 -1.03 1.87
N TYR A 90 6.61 -0.07 1.94
CA TYR A 90 6.91 0.72 3.13
C TYR A 90 6.87 2.22 2.84
N GLY A 91 5.86 2.94 3.35
CA GLY A 91 5.70 4.40 3.19
C GLY A 91 6.76 5.19 3.95
N GLU A 92 7.06 4.74 5.19
CA GLU A 92 8.04 5.33 6.11
C GLU A 92 7.61 6.67 6.75
N ASN A 93 7.80 7.81 6.09
CA ASN A 93 7.55 9.11 6.71
C ASN A 93 6.83 10.07 5.79
N HIS A 94 5.80 10.69 6.36
CA HIS A 94 4.85 11.64 5.77
C HIS A 94 3.66 10.88 5.21
N ALA A 95 2.76 11.59 4.53
CA ALA A 95 1.48 11.03 4.14
C ALA A 95 1.65 10.33 2.79
N ASP A 96 1.65 9.01 2.82
CA ASP A 96 1.95 8.15 1.68
C ASP A 96 0.69 7.49 1.11
N VAL A 97 0.79 7.05 -0.14
CA VAL A 97 -0.21 6.22 -0.81
C VAL A 97 0.43 4.91 -1.22
N LEU A 98 -0.07 3.81 -0.67
CA LEU A 98 0.39 2.45 -0.96
C LEU A 98 -0.76 1.68 -1.61
N ASP A 99 -0.46 1.05 -2.74
CA ASP A 99 -1.37 0.18 -3.50
C ASP A 99 -0.62 -1.13 -3.77
N GLY A 100 -1.07 -2.23 -3.14
CA GLY A 100 -0.46 -3.55 -3.27
C GLY A 100 -0.65 -4.10 -4.68
N GLY A 101 -1.91 -4.24 -5.10
CA GLY A 101 -2.27 -4.64 -6.45
C GLY A 101 -2.88 -6.03 -6.49
N GLU A 102 -2.33 -6.94 -7.30
CA GLU A 102 -2.74 -8.34 -7.34
C GLU A 102 -1.73 -9.20 -6.57
N GLY A 103 -2.15 -9.90 -5.52
CA GLY A 103 -1.28 -10.79 -4.76
C GLY A 103 -1.58 -10.75 -3.26
N ASP A 104 -0.90 -11.59 -2.48
CA ASP A 104 -0.99 -11.51 -1.01
C ASP A 104 0.10 -10.54 -0.52
N ASP A 105 -0.27 -9.28 -0.28
CA ASP A 105 0.65 -8.17 -0.07
C ASP A 105 0.90 -7.82 1.41
N TYR A 106 2.03 -7.14 1.66
CA TYR A 106 2.33 -6.51 2.93
C TYR A 106 2.55 -5.00 2.75
N LEU A 107 1.71 -4.19 3.40
CA LEU A 107 1.77 -2.73 3.36
C LEU A 107 1.99 -2.16 4.76
N ASP A 108 2.98 -1.29 4.92
CA ASP A 108 3.28 -0.54 6.15
C ASP A 108 3.31 0.97 5.84
N GLY A 109 2.33 1.71 6.34
CA GLY A 109 2.24 3.17 6.17
C GLY A 109 3.33 3.93 6.94
N GLY A 110 3.76 3.39 8.08
CA GLY A 110 4.81 4.00 8.90
C GLY A 110 4.31 5.18 9.73
N ASN A 111 4.77 6.39 9.41
CA ASN A 111 4.42 7.59 10.16
C ASN A 111 3.63 8.57 9.30
N HIS A 112 2.58 9.14 9.91
CA HIS A 112 1.68 10.15 9.37
C HIS A 112 0.38 9.56 8.87
N THR A 113 -0.30 10.25 7.98
CA THR A 113 -1.67 9.88 7.62
C THR A 113 -1.58 9.27 6.26
N ASP A 114 -1.72 7.96 6.23
CA ASP A 114 -1.45 7.14 5.06
C ASP A 114 -2.74 6.58 4.48
N MET A 115 -2.70 6.27 3.19
CA MET A 115 -3.77 5.55 2.48
C MET A 115 -3.20 4.24 1.96
N LEU A 116 -3.73 3.13 2.47
CA LEU A 116 -3.29 1.78 2.12
C LEU A 116 -4.44 1.06 1.42
N TYR A 117 -4.16 0.55 0.22
CA TYR A 117 -5.03 -0.29 -0.59
C TYR A 117 -4.34 -1.63 -0.79
N GLY A 118 -4.90 -2.73 -0.28
CA GLY A 118 -4.35 -4.06 -0.48
C GLY A 118 -4.52 -4.50 -1.94
N GLY A 119 -5.77 -4.57 -2.39
CA GLY A 119 -6.11 -4.88 -3.77
C GLY A 119 -6.82 -6.21 -3.89
N ASP A 120 -6.35 -7.09 -4.77
CA ASP A 120 -6.84 -8.45 -4.92
C ASP A 120 -5.88 -9.42 -4.20
N GLY A 121 -6.33 -10.14 -3.17
CA GLY A 121 -5.52 -11.14 -2.46
C GLY A 121 -5.77 -11.11 -0.96
N ASN A 122 -5.02 -11.89 -0.17
CA ASN A 122 -5.16 -11.85 1.29
C ASN A 122 -4.04 -11.00 1.87
N ASP A 123 -4.35 -9.73 2.11
CA ASP A 123 -3.35 -8.72 2.39
C ASP A 123 -3.13 -8.51 3.87
N THR A 124 -1.96 -7.97 4.21
CA THR A 124 -1.65 -7.48 5.54
C THR A 124 -1.33 -5.99 5.48
N LEU A 125 -2.18 -5.16 6.09
CA LEU A 125 -2.03 -3.71 6.11
C LEU A 125 -1.77 -3.23 7.55
N ASP A 126 -0.70 -2.46 7.75
CA ASP A 126 -0.41 -1.74 9.00
C ASP A 126 -0.34 -0.23 8.75
N GLY A 127 -1.31 0.51 9.30
CA GLY A 127 -1.35 1.97 9.19
C GLY A 127 -0.25 2.68 9.98
N GLY A 128 0.22 2.08 11.08
CA GLY A 128 1.31 2.65 11.87
C GLY A 128 0.89 3.79 12.81
N LEU A 129 1.47 4.99 12.62
CA LEU A 129 1.26 6.13 13.50
C LEU A 129 0.45 7.24 12.84
N GLN A 130 -0.53 7.75 13.59
CA GLN A 130 -1.45 8.82 13.21
C GLN A 130 -2.67 8.24 12.52
N ARG A 131 -3.47 9.08 11.87
CA ARG A 131 -4.78 8.61 11.40
C ARG A 131 -4.61 8.07 10.00
N ASP A 132 -4.89 6.79 9.83
CA ASP A 132 -4.71 6.11 8.55
C ASP A 132 -6.05 5.68 7.95
N THR A 133 -6.04 5.43 6.65
CA THR A 133 -7.16 4.86 5.90
C THR A 133 -6.72 3.56 5.26
N LEU A 134 -7.36 2.46 5.63
CA LEU A 134 -7.02 1.11 5.19
C LEU A 134 -8.21 0.53 4.44
N ASN A 135 -7.97 0.05 3.23
CA ASN A 135 -8.91 -0.74 2.44
C ASN A 135 -8.18 -2.02 2.03
N GLY A 136 -8.62 -3.16 2.56
CA GLY A 136 -8.03 -4.45 2.21
C GLY A 136 -8.29 -4.79 0.75
N GLY A 137 -9.57 -4.80 0.37
CA GLY A 137 -9.98 -5.03 -1.00
C GLY A 137 -10.63 -6.41 -1.09
N ALA A 138 -10.38 -7.13 -2.18
CA ALA A 138 -10.93 -8.45 -2.38
C ALA A 138 -10.01 -9.52 -1.77
N GLY A 139 -10.57 -10.41 -0.95
CA GLY A 139 -9.83 -11.47 -0.26
C GLY A 139 -9.93 -11.34 1.26
N ASP A 140 -9.40 -12.31 2.01
CA ASP A 140 -9.55 -12.34 3.47
C ASP A 140 -8.38 -11.57 4.13
N ASP A 141 -8.59 -10.29 4.43
CA ASP A 141 -7.50 -9.37 4.81
C ASP A 141 -7.23 -9.28 6.31
N TYR A 142 -6.00 -8.90 6.67
CA TYR A 142 -5.58 -8.62 8.04
C TYR A 142 -5.17 -7.15 8.20
N LEU A 143 -6.00 -6.38 8.90
CA LEU A 143 -5.89 -4.93 8.99
C LEU A 143 -5.48 -4.49 10.40
N ILE A 144 -4.42 -3.69 10.51
CA ILE A 144 -3.91 -3.10 11.75
C ILE A 144 -3.98 -1.57 11.59
N GLY A 145 -4.85 -0.90 12.35
CA GLY A 145 -4.97 0.56 12.27
C GLY A 145 -3.81 1.28 12.97
N GLY A 146 -3.31 0.72 14.08
CA GLY A 146 -2.17 1.26 14.78
C GLY A 146 -2.54 2.34 15.81
N LYS A 147 -2.05 3.56 15.65
CA LYS A 147 -2.22 4.64 16.63
C LYS A 147 -3.04 5.78 16.06
N GLN A 148 -4.12 6.10 16.75
CA GLN A 148 -4.99 7.27 16.64
C GLN A 148 -6.37 6.80 16.18
N ASN A 149 -6.99 7.44 15.20
CA ASN A 149 -8.40 7.30 14.89
C ASN A 149 -8.53 6.83 13.45
N ASP A 150 -8.41 5.53 13.24
CA ASP A 150 -8.19 4.98 11.91
C ASP A 150 -9.52 4.70 11.19
N VAL A 151 -9.48 4.67 9.87
CA VAL A 151 -10.64 4.40 9.01
C VAL A 151 -10.39 3.08 8.29
N PHE A 152 -11.27 2.12 8.51
CA PHE A 152 -11.29 0.85 7.77
C PHE A 152 -12.41 0.93 6.74
N GLU A 153 -12.07 1.01 5.47
CA GLU A 153 -13.00 1.13 4.35
C GLU A 153 -13.31 -0.26 3.77
N PHE A 154 -14.59 -0.53 3.54
CA PHE A 154 -15.05 -1.77 2.91
C PHE A 154 -15.85 -1.43 1.65
N THR A 155 -15.40 -1.96 0.51
CA THR A 155 -15.96 -1.66 -0.82
C THR A 155 -16.58 -2.85 -1.54
N ASP A 156 -16.34 -4.08 -1.08
CA ASP A 156 -16.94 -5.31 -1.59
C ASP A 156 -17.68 -6.08 -0.49
N LEU A 157 -18.33 -7.16 -0.93
CA LEU A 157 -19.12 -8.05 -0.09
C LEU A 157 -18.79 -9.47 -0.54
N GLY A 158 -17.95 -10.17 0.20
CA GLY A 158 -17.57 -11.54 -0.17
C GLY A 158 -16.70 -12.21 0.88
N ASP A 159 -15.86 -11.42 1.51
CA ASP A 159 -14.66 -11.91 2.14
C ASP A 159 -14.69 -11.69 3.66
N VAL A 160 -13.71 -12.24 4.37
CA VAL A 160 -13.65 -12.27 5.83
C VAL A 160 -12.41 -11.56 6.34
N ASP A 161 -12.52 -10.24 6.48
CA ASP A 161 -11.42 -9.44 7.01
C ASP A 161 -11.36 -9.45 8.53
N GLU A 162 -10.14 -9.41 9.06
CA GLU A 162 -9.83 -9.27 10.46
C GLU A 162 -9.21 -7.90 10.74
N ILE A 163 -9.93 -7.04 11.45
CA ILE A 163 -9.33 -5.84 12.06
C ILE A 163 -8.73 -6.23 13.41
N ALA A 164 -7.41 -6.20 13.49
CA ALA A 164 -6.63 -6.73 14.61
C ALA A 164 -6.73 -5.91 15.91
N ASP A 165 -6.81 -4.58 15.81
CA ASP A 165 -6.61 -3.67 16.95
C ASP A 165 -7.70 -2.60 17.13
N PHE A 166 -8.88 -2.80 16.53
CA PHE A 166 -9.99 -1.84 16.52
C PHE A 166 -10.33 -1.25 17.91
N ASP A 167 -10.13 0.06 18.06
CA ASP A 167 -10.51 0.85 19.21
C ASP A 167 -11.85 1.58 18.98
N ARG A 168 -12.90 1.04 19.60
CA ARG A 168 -14.28 1.59 19.53
C ARG A 168 -14.43 3.06 19.95
N GLY A 169 -13.45 3.63 20.65
CA GLY A 169 -13.47 5.03 21.09
C GLY A 169 -12.80 5.99 20.13
N ARG A 170 -12.10 5.50 19.10
CA ARG A 170 -11.30 6.29 18.17
C ARG A 170 -11.56 5.95 16.72
N ASP A 171 -11.63 4.66 16.40
CA ASP A 171 -11.61 4.17 15.03
C ASP A 171 -13.01 4.11 14.43
N SER A 172 -13.05 4.03 13.11
CA SER A 172 -14.28 4.01 12.33
C SER A 172 -14.23 2.97 11.23
N ILE A 173 -15.38 2.38 10.96
CA ILE A 173 -15.60 1.49 9.81
C ILE A 173 -16.45 2.28 8.82
N ASP A 174 -15.93 2.49 7.62
CA ASP A 174 -16.65 3.10 6.51
C ASP A 174 -17.16 2.01 5.55
N VAL A 175 -18.48 1.92 5.41
CA VAL A 175 -19.16 1.01 4.48
C VAL A 175 -19.93 1.76 3.40
N SER A 176 -19.67 3.06 3.24
CA SER A 176 -20.37 3.91 2.27
C SER A 176 -20.13 3.45 0.83
N GLY A 177 -18.99 2.79 0.57
CA GLY A 177 -18.65 2.14 -0.69
C GLY A 177 -19.58 0.99 -1.10
N LEU A 178 -20.22 0.32 -0.13
CA LEU A 178 -21.08 -0.85 -0.39
C LEU A 178 -22.44 -0.50 -1.02
N GLY A 179 -22.75 0.79 -1.18
CA GLY A 179 -24.03 1.24 -1.71
C GLY A 179 -25.24 0.82 -0.84
N VAL A 180 -25.01 0.49 0.43
CA VAL A 180 -26.06 0.12 1.38
C VAL A 180 -26.82 1.38 1.80
N SER A 181 -28.05 1.53 1.29
CA SER A 181 -28.88 2.72 1.54
C SER A 181 -29.59 2.70 2.90
N ASP A 182 -29.74 1.53 3.51
CA ASP A 182 -30.43 1.34 4.78
C ASP A 182 -29.57 0.51 5.74
N TRP A 183 -28.95 1.18 6.70
CA TRP A 183 -28.24 0.55 7.81
C TRP A 183 -29.26 -0.11 8.77
N ILE A 184 -29.26 -1.44 8.87
CA ILE A 184 -30.13 -2.15 9.83
C ILE A 184 -29.51 -2.08 11.23
N GLY A 185 -29.74 -0.97 11.93
CA GLY A 185 -29.88 -1.00 13.40
C GLY A 185 -29.07 0.02 14.20
N SER A 186 -29.71 0.53 15.25
CA SER A 186 -29.13 1.26 16.39
C SER A 186 -28.76 0.34 17.55
N ASN A 187 -28.74 -0.98 17.32
CA ASN A 187 -28.44 -1.97 18.35
C ASN A 187 -26.92 -2.14 18.45
N THR A 188 -26.44 -2.35 19.68
CA THR A 188 -25.05 -2.72 19.94
C THR A 188 -24.73 -4.00 19.16
N PHE A 189 -23.68 -3.95 18.34
CA PHE A 189 -23.15 -5.13 17.65
C PHE A 189 -22.82 -6.19 18.70
N SER A 190 -23.51 -7.34 18.64
CA SER A 190 -23.37 -8.43 19.61
C SER A 190 -22.58 -9.62 19.06
N GLY A 191 -21.96 -9.48 17.88
CA GLY A 191 -21.04 -10.46 17.34
C GLY A 191 -19.76 -10.50 18.19
N SER A 192 -19.23 -11.70 18.39
CA SER A 192 -17.83 -11.86 18.80
C SER A 192 -16.90 -11.25 17.75
N ALA A 193 -15.68 -10.85 18.14
CA ALA A 193 -14.65 -10.52 17.18
C ALA A 193 -14.54 -11.67 16.14
N GLY A 194 -14.58 -11.34 14.85
CA GLY A 194 -14.44 -12.31 13.74
C GLY A 194 -15.70 -12.71 12.96
N GLU A 195 -16.87 -12.08 13.15
CA GLU A 195 -18.03 -12.30 12.25
C GLU A 195 -18.79 -11.00 11.96
N ILE A 196 -18.24 -10.14 11.10
CA ILE A 196 -19.05 -9.08 10.46
C ILE A 196 -19.71 -9.71 9.23
N ARG A 197 -21.03 -9.95 9.29
CA ARG A 197 -21.82 -10.37 8.11
C ARG A 197 -22.80 -9.26 7.75
N ALA A 198 -22.56 -8.58 6.63
CA ALA A 198 -23.54 -7.67 6.05
C ALA A 198 -24.70 -8.48 5.41
N PHE A 199 -25.93 -8.29 5.89
CA PHE A 199 -27.11 -8.87 5.27
C PHE A 199 -27.74 -7.87 4.32
N LYS A 200 -27.83 -8.21 3.03
CA LYS A 200 -28.70 -7.52 2.07
C LYS A 200 -30.15 -7.92 2.33
N SER A 201 -31.00 -6.97 2.74
CA SER A 201 -32.43 -7.20 2.78
C SER A 201 -33.02 -7.15 1.36
N GLY A 202 -33.56 -8.28 0.91
CA GLY A 202 -34.70 -8.40 -0.02
C GLY A 202 -34.65 -7.64 -1.34
#